data_AF-A0A7S4LCN5-F1
#
_entry.id   AF-A0A7S4LCN5-F1
#
_cell.length_a   1.000
_cell.length_b   1.000
_cell.length_c   1.000
_cell.angle_alpha   90.00
_cell.angle_beta   90.00
_cell.angle_gamma   90.00
#
_symmetry.space_group_name_H-M   'P 1'
#
loop_
_entity.id
_entity.type
_entity.pdbx_description
1 polymer ?
#
loop_
_entity_poly.entity_id
_entity_poly.type
_entity_poly.pdbx_seq_one_letter_code
_entity_poly.pdbx_strand_id
1 'polypeptide(L)'
;MTGKEATIKEMNLENKLLQDAMRSMESEQEQLQLQNATLTRTSSHHVRTIRQMADVATLMEMSKGDEPEGRIQNYLELISRLQRTITDLESDSNAHQDNNAELFKQKEQLETRNIQLEAQAKQAEEEQAALHKQVKKLKLRNKDLQETLTTEQERRREMEARSDDLQTQLTGSPEEKSELETSRVQEYRDVVSQLQYTVEQLESDLRLQHKQTEWLARHKDDAEAQAAALEQQVNQATEEEVRFLEQLSQQEARIEELQ
;
A
#
# COMPACT_ATOMS: atom_id res chain seq x y z
N MET A 1 -20.41 15.92 12.14
CA MET A 1 -19.66 15.79 10.88
C MET A 1 -20.05 16.97 10.03
N THR A 2 -19.11 17.89 9.80
CA THR A 2 -19.38 19.16 9.14
C THR A 2 -19.43 18.93 7.63
N GLY A 3 -20.31 19.65 6.92
CA GLY A 3 -20.52 19.46 5.47
C GLY A 3 -19.23 19.50 4.63
N LYS A 4 -18.16 20.15 5.12
CA LYS A 4 -16.84 20.21 4.48
C LYS A 4 -16.10 18.88 4.40
N GLU A 5 -16.23 17.99 5.39
CA GLU A 5 -15.57 16.67 5.35
C GLU A 5 -16.24 15.71 4.35
N ALA A 6 -17.56 15.85 4.15
CA ALA A 6 -18.28 15.09 3.14
C ALA A 6 -17.85 15.52 1.74
N THR A 7 -17.75 16.83 1.48
CA THR A 7 -17.33 17.36 0.17
C THR A 7 -15.90 16.97 -0.21
N ILE A 8 -14.97 16.91 0.77
CA ILE A 8 -13.58 16.50 0.49
C ILE A 8 -13.49 15.01 0.15
N LYS A 9 -14.27 14.15 0.84
CA LYS A 9 -14.31 12.72 0.50
C LYS A 9 -14.94 12.47 -0.86
N GLU A 10 -15.95 13.24 -1.22
CA GLU A 10 -16.62 13.16 -2.52
C GLU A 10 -15.67 13.60 -3.65
N MET A 11 -14.94 14.71 -3.49
CA MET A 11 -13.91 15.14 -4.44
C MET A 11 -12.74 14.15 -4.57
N ASN A 12 -12.35 13.48 -3.49
CA ASN A 12 -11.28 12.47 -3.53
C ASN A 12 -11.74 11.19 -4.25
N LEU A 13 -13.00 10.80 -4.07
CA LEU A 13 -13.57 9.66 -4.79
C LEU A 13 -13.73 9.95 -6.28
N GLU A 14 -14.17 11.16 -6.62
CA GLU A 14 -14.34 11.62 -8.00
C GLU A 14 -12.98 11.72 -8.73
N ASN A 15 -11.93 12.20 -8.06
CA ASN A 15 -10.56 12.19 -8.59
C ASN A 15 -10.03 10.77 -8.82
N LYS A 16 -10.32 9.83 -7.91
CA LYS A 16 -9.90 8.44 -8.06
C LYS A 16 -10.58 7.78 -9.26
N LEU A 17 -11.89 7.98 -9.42
CA LEU A 17 -12.65 7.48 -10.57
C LEU A 17 -12.16 8.09 -11.89
N LEU A 18 -11.77 9.37 -11.89
CA LEU A 18 -11.16 10.02 -13.05
C LEU A 18 -9.79 9.43 -13.40
N GLN A 19 -8.94 9.15 -12.41
CA GLN A 19 -7.65 8.49 -12.63
C GLN A 19 -7.82 7.07 -13.18
N ASP A 20 -8.76 6.29 -12.65
CA ASP A 20 -9.03 4.93 -13.11
C ASP A 20 -9.60 4.95 -14.55
N ALA A 21 -10.47 5.91 -14.88
CA ALA A 21 -10.99 6.09 -16.23
C ALA A 21 -9.90 6.52 -17.23
N MET A 22 -8.96 7.37 -16.82
CA MET A 22 -7.82 7.77 -17.66
C MET A 22 -6.90 6.58 -17.95
N ARG A 23 -6.54 5.80 -16.93
CA ARG A 23 -5.74 4.57 -17.10
C ARG A 23 -6.42 3.55 -18.00
N SER A 24 -7.75 3.42 -17.87
CA SER A 24 -8.53 2.55 -18.75
C SER A 24 -8.49 3.01 -20.21
N MET A 25 -8.68 4.32 -20.47
CA MET A 25 -8.59 4.89 -21.82
C MET A 25 -7.18 4.76 -22.41
N GLU A 26 -6.13 4.96 -21.61
CA GLU A 26 -4.75 4.78 -22.05
C GLU A 26 -4.50 3.33 -22.49
N SER A 27 -4.96 2.33 -21.72
CA SER A 27 -4.81 0.92 -22.11
C SER A 27 -5.62 0.56 -23.37
N GLU A 28 -6.80 1.13 -23.56
CA GLU A 28 -7.63 0.91 -24.76
C GLU A 28 -6.98 1.58 -26.00
N GLN A 29 -6.36 2.73 -25.81
CA GLN A 29 -5.61 3.44 -26.86
C GLN A 29 -4.33 2.69 -27.26
N GLU A 30 -3.59 2.13 -26.31
CA GLU A 30 -2.44 1.24 -26.57
C GLU A 30 -2.87 0.00 -27.35
N GLN A 31 -4.00 -0.61 -26.98
CA GLN A 31 -4.52 -1.80 -27.66
C GLN A 31 -4.91 -1.51 -29.12
N LEU A 32 -5.53 -0.35 -29.38
CA LEU A 32 -5.86 0.11 -30.73
C LEU A 32 -4.61 0.46 -31.56
N GLN A 33 -3.56 1.01 -30.92
CA GLN A 33 -2.29 1.26 -31.59
C GLN A 33 -1.58 -0.04 -31.97
N LEU A 34 -1.55 -1.04 -31.08
CA LEU A 34 -1.04 -2.39 -31.36
C LEU A 34 -1.80 -3.05 -32.52
N GLN A 35 -3.12 -2.92 -32.56
CA GLN A 35 -3.94 -3.48 -33.63
C GLN A 35 -3.65 -2.81 -34.99
N ASN A 36 -3.55 -1.48 -35.04
CA ASN A 36 -3.23 -0.74 -36.26
C ASN A 36 -1.79 -0.98 -36.73
N ALA A 37 -0.83 -1.10 -35.80
CA ALA A 37 0.55 -1.46 -36.10
C ALA A 37 0.61 -2.87 -36.71
N THR A 38 -0.16 -3.82 -36.17
CA THR A 38 -0.26 -5.19 -36.69
C THR A 38 -0.81 -5.21 -38.12
N LEU A 39 -1.92 -4.49 -38.38
CA LEU A 39 -2.53 -4.36 -39.71
C LEU A 39 -1.57 -3.75 -40.74
N THR A 40 -0.86 -2.69 -40.36
CA THR A 40 0.10 -1.98 -41.21
C THR A 40 1.33 -2.86 -41.50
N ARG A 41 1.80 -3.63 -40.51
CA ARG A 41 2.93 -4.57 -40.66
C ARG A 41 2.59 -5.77 -41.54
N THR A 42 1.37 -6.34 -41.46
CA THR A 42 0.94 -7.38 -42.40
C THR A 42 0.94 -6.90 -43.85
N SER A 43 0.51 -5.66 -44.10
CA SER A 43 0.59 -5.02 -45.42
C SER A 43 2.05 -4.85 -45.89
N SER A 44 2.96 -4.45 -45.00
CA SER A 44 4.40 -4.30 -45.30
C SER A 44 5.09 -5.63 -45.62
N HIS A 45 4.77 -6.71 -44.90
CA HIS A 45 5.30 -8.04 -45.19
C HIS A 45 4.88 -8.52 -46.59
N HIS A 46 3.62 -8.28 -46.97
CA HIS A 46 3.15 -8.59 -48.33
C HIS A 46 3.92 -7.78 -49.38
N VAL A 47 4.23 -6.51 -49.11
CA VAL A 47 5.05 -5.66 -50.01
C VAL A 47 6.49 -6.18 -50.13
N ARG A 48 7.12 -6.65 -49.04
CA ARG A 48 8.46 -7.24 -49.07
C ARG A 48 8.50 -8.54 -49.86
N THR A 49 7.54 -9.44 -49.65
CA THR A 49 7.42 -10.67 -50.44
C THR A 49 7.17 -10.36 -51.92
N ILE A 50 6.33 -9.37 -52.23
CA ILE A 50 6.09 -8.90 -53.61
C ILE A 50 7.39 -8.36 -54.24
N ARG A 51 8.21 -7.60 -53.51
CA ARG A 51 9.52 -7.13 -54.02
C ARG A 51 10.50 -8.27 -54.25
N GLN A 52 10.60 -9.23 -53.34
CA GLN A 52 11.47 -10.40 -53.51
C GLN A 52 11.04 -11.25 -54.72
N MET A 53 9.74 -11.41 -54.95
CA MET A 53 9.22 -12.06 -56.15
C MET A 53 9.50 -11.24 -57.42
N ALA A 54 9.46 -9.90 -57.35
CA ALA A 54 9.83 -9.01 -58.45
C ALA A 54 11.33 -9.06 -58.78
N ASP A 55 12.19 -9.17 -57.77
CA ASP A 55 13.64 -9.35 -57.95
C ASP A 55 13.94 -10.72 -58.60
N VAL A 56 13.22 -11.77 -58.21
CA VAL A 56 13.26 -13.09 -58.87
C VAL A 56 12.83 -13.00 -60.34
N ALA A 57 11.73 -12.29 -60.64
CA ALA A 57 11.27 -12.08 -62.00
C ALA A 57 12.30 -11.28 -62.83
N THR A 58 12.93 -10.27 -62.24
CA THR A 58 13.96 -9.44 -62.89
C THR A 58 15.22 -10.27 -63.20
N LEU A 59 15.65 -11.13 -62.28
CA LEU A 59 16.76 -12.06 -62.49
C LEU A 59 16.44 -13.13 -63.55
N MET A 60 15.18 -13.60 -63.63
CA MET A 60 14.72 -14.49 -64.71
C MET A 60 14.70 -13.80 -66.08
N GLU A 61 14.42 -12.50 -66.14
CA GLU A 61 14.46 -11.74 -67.40
C GLU A 61 15.89 -11.44 -67.88
N MET A 62 16.82 -11.14 -66.96
CA MET A 62 18.22 -10.87 -67.29
C MET A 62 18.99 -12.13 -67.72
N SER A 63 18.58 -13.34 -67.29
CA SER A 63 19.26 -14.60 -67.62
C SER A 63 18.87 -15.22 -68.97
N LYS A 64 18.14 -14.51 -69.84
CA LYS A 64 17.74 -14.99 -71.17
C LYS A 64 18.92 -15.14 -72.15
N GLY A 65 20.14 -14.72 -71.79
CA GLY A 65 21.33 -14.73 -72.65
C GLY A 65 22.56 -15.53 -72.20
N ASP A 66 22.62 -16.08 -70.98
CA ASP A 66 23.85 -16.69 -70.42
C ASP A 66 23.95 -18.23 -70.57
N GLU A 67 25.18 -18.76 -70.55
CA GLU A 67 25.49 -20.20 -70.57
C GLU A 67 24.84 -20.96 -69.39
N PRO A 68 24.33 -22.18 -69.60
CA PRO A 68 23.52 -22.91 -68.61
C PRO A 68 24.24 -23.21 -67.29
N GLU A 69 25.56 -23.39 -67.29
CA GLU A 69 26.34 -23.73 -66.08
C GLU A 69 26.49 -22.56 -65.10
N GLY A 70 26.69 -21.33 -65.60
CA GLY A 70 26.74 -20.12 -64.77
C GLY A 70 25.39 -19.79 -64.12
N ARG A 71 24.27 -20.10 -64.80
CA ARG A 71 22.91 -19.93 -64.24
C ARG A 71 22.66 -20.88 -63.08
N ILE A 72 23.06 -22.15 -63.21
CA ILE A 72 22.88 -23.15 -62.14
C ILE A 72 23.65 -22.75 -60.89
N GLN A 73 24.90 -22.30 -61.04
CA GLN A 73 25.73 -21.87 -59.92
C GLN A 73 25.12 -20.65 -59.20
N ASN A 74 24.65 -19.63 -59.95
CA ASN A 74 24.00 -18.46 -59.38
C ASN A 74 22.70 -18.81 -58.64
N TYR A 75 21.89 -19.75 -59.16
CA TYR A 75 20.69 -20.21 -58.46
C TYR A 75 21.02 -20.99 -57.19
N LEU A 76 22.07 -21.82 -57.19
CA LEU A 76 22.51 -22.56 -56.00
C LEU A 76 23.02 -21.64 -54.90
N GLU A 77 23.77 -20.58 -55.25
CA GLU A 77 24.22 -19.56 -54.31
C GLU A 77 23.05 -18.76 -53.73
N LEU A 78 22.08 -18.40 -54.57
CA LEU A 78 20.86 -17.72 -54.13
C LEU A 78 20.03 -18.60 -53.19
N ILE A 79 19.81 -19.87 -53.54
CA ILE A 79 19.08 -20.84 -52.69
C ILE A 79 19.80 -20.99 -51.35
N SER A 80 21.13 -21.12 -51.35
CA SER A 80 21.92 -21.24 -50.13
C SER A 80 21.82 -19.99 -49.25
N ARG A 81 21.79 -18.80 -49.86
CA ARG A 81 21.61 -17.53 -49.15
C ARG A 81 20.21 -17.42 -48.55
N LEU A 82 19.18 -17.74 -49.32
CA LEU A 82 17.79 -17.75 -48.87
C LEU A 82 17.57 -18.75 -47.73
N GLN A 83 18.17 -19.94 -47.82
CA GLN A 83 18.10 -20.95 -46.76
C GLN A 83 18.71 -20.45 -45.45
N ARG A 84 19.90 -19.81 -45.50
CA ARG A 84 20.50 -19.20 -44.31
C ARG A 84 19.61 -18.10 -43.72
N THR A 85 19.08 -17.21 -44.57
CA THR A 85 18.16 -16.16 -44.12
C THR A 85 16.91 -16.74 -43.47
N ILE A 86 16.35 -17.83 -43.99
CA ILE A 86 15.21 -18.53 -43.37
C ILE A 86 15.60 -19.09 -42.00
N THR A 87 16.75 -19.78 -41.89
CA THR A 87 17.21 -20.34 -40.61
C THR A 87 17.48 -19.26 -39.56
N ASP A 88 18.09 -18.15 -39.94
CA ASP A 88 18.35 -17.02 -39.04
C ASP A 88 17.02 -16.40 -38.56
N LEU A 89 16.06 -16.19 -39.47
CA LEU A 89 14.73 -15.67 -39.13
C LEU A 89 13.91 -16.64 -38.25
N GLU A 90 14.02 -17.95 -38.47
CA GLU A 90 13.39 -18.95 -37.60
C GLU A 90 13.98 -18.94 -36.19
N SER A 91 15.31 -18.80 -36.07
CA SER A 91 15.99 -18.67 -34.78
C SER A 91 15.55 -17.41 -34.04
N ASP A 92 15.50 -16.26 -34.73
CA ASP A 92 15.06 -15.00 -34.15
C ASP A 92 13.57 -15.05 -33.74
N SER A 93 12.71 -15.63 -34.57
CA SER A 93 11.30 -15.84 -34.26
C SER A 93 11.09 -16.68 -33.00
N ASN A 94 11.86 -17.76 -32.84
CA ASN A 94 11.79 -18.60 -31.64
C ASN A 94 12.27 -17.84 -30.39
N ALA A 95 13.36 -17.08 -30.49
CA ALA A 95 13.86 -16.26 -29.39
C ALA A 95 12.85 -15.16 -28.97
N HIS A 96 12.15 -14.56 -29.93
CA HIS A 96 11.07 -13.61 -29.63
C HIS A 96 9.86 -14.29 -28.98
N GLN A 97 9.51 -15.49 -29.41
CA GLN A 97 8.41 -16.25 -28.80
C GLN A 97 8.70 -16.62 -27.34
N ASP A 98 9.93 -17.06 -27.04
CA ASP A 98 10.36 -17.39 -25.69
C ASP A 98 10.38 -16.15 -24.79
N ASN A 99 10.92 -15.03 -25.28
CA ASN A 99 10.93 -13.77 -24.55
C ASN A 99 9.51 -13.26 -24.26
N ASN A 100 8.59 -13.33 -25.22
CA ASN A 100 7.19 -12.94 -25.01
C ASN A 100 6.54 -13.81 -23.93
N ALA A 101 6.79 -15.11 -23.92
CA ALA A 101 6.27 -16.02 -22.90
C ALA A 101 6.81 -15.67 -21.50
N GLU A 102 8.06 -15.20 -21.40
CA GLU A 102 8.64 -14.74 -20.13
C GLU A 102 8.05 -13.40 -19.69
N LEU A 103 7.86 -12.45 -20.61
CA LEU A 103 7.24 -11.16 -20.33
C LEU A 103 5.78 -11.31 -19.86
N PHE A 104 5.01 -12.22 -20.46
CA PHE A 104 3.65 -12.53 -19.99
C PHE A 104 3.63 -13.05 -18.55
N LYS A 105 4.58 -13.93 -18.19
CA LYS A 105 4.70 -14.43 -16.81
C LYS A 105 5.07 -13.32 -15.83
N GLN A 106 6.00 -12.43 -16.22
CA GLN A 106 6.38 -11.29 -15.38
C GLN A 106 5.20 -10.33 -15.17
N LYS A 107 4.43 -10.05 -16.23
CA LYS A 107 3.21 -9.24 -16.13
C LYS A 107 2.20 -9.82 -15.14
N GLU A 108 1.90 -11.11 -15.25
CA GLU A 108 0.95 -11.79 -14.34
C GLU A 108 1.43 -11.75 -12.87
N GLN A 109 2.75 -11.90 -12.65
CA GLN A 109 3.35 -11.78 -11.32
C GLN A 109 3.24 -10.35 -10.75
N LEU A 110 3.50 -9.33 -11.57
CA LEU A 110 3.36 -7.93 -11.17
C LEU A 110 1.90 -7.56 -10.86
N GLU A 111 0.95 -7.98 -11.69
CA GLU A 111 -0.49 -7.78 -11.43
C GLU A 111 -0.91 -8.42 -10.10
N THR A 112 -0.49 -9.67 -9.87
CA THR A 112 -0.78 -10.38 -8.61
C THR A 112 -0.18 -9.67 -7.41
N ARG A 113 1.07 -9.19 -7.53
CA ARG A 113 1.75 -8.48 -6.45
C ARG A 113 1.10 -7.12 -6.16
N ASN A 114 0.63 -6.42 -7.19
CA ASN A 114 -0.06 -5.14 -7.05
C ASN A 114 -1.37 -5.31 -6.25
N ILE A 115 -2.19 -6.31 -6.60
CA ILE A 115 -3.42 -6.65 -5.86
C ILE A 115 -3.12 -6.93 -4.37
N GLN A 116 -2.02 -7.64 -4.08
CA GLN A 116 -1.61 -7.92 -2.69
C GLN A 116 -1.21 -6.65 -1.93
N LEU A 117 -0.44 -5.76 -2.56
CA LEU A 117 -0.02 -4.49 -1.96
C LEU A 117 -1.21 -3.57 -1.69
N GLU A 118 -2.16 -3.47 -2.62
CA GLU A 118 -3.40 -2.70 -2.40
C GLU A 118 -4.22 -3.23 -1.22
N ALA A 119 -4.34 -4.56 -1.10
CA ALA A 119 -5.03 -5.18 0.02
C ALA A 119 -4.33 -4.90 1.36
N GLN A 120 -2.99 -4.96 1.40
CA GLN A 120 -2.20 -4.65 2.59
C GLN A 120 -2.33 -3.17 3.00
N ALA A 121 -2.28 -2.26 2.03
CA ALA A 121 -2.46 -0.83 2.30
C ALA A 121 -3.83 -0.54 2.92
N LYS A 122 -4.89 -1.14 2.38
CA LYS A 122 -6.25 -0.97 2.91
C LYS A 122 -6.38 -1.51 4.34
N GLN A 123 -5.79 -2.67 4.62
CA GLN A 123 -5.81 -3.24 5.97
C GLN A 123 -5.07 -2.32 6.96
N ALA A 124 -3.89 -1.81 6.59
CA ALA A 124 -3.12 -0.91 7.44
C ALA A 124 -3.88 0.39 7.76
N GLU A 125 -4.59 0.97 6.79
CA GLU A 125 -5.44 2.14 7.01
C GLU A 125 -6.57 1.87 8.01
N GLU A 126 -7.24 0.71 7.91
CA GLU A 126 -8.31 0.31 8.82
C GLU A 126 -7.79 0.11 10.26
N GLU A 127 -6.63 -0.53 10.41
CA GLU A 127 -5.97 -0.73 11.71
C GLU A 127 -5.55 0.60 12.36
N GLN A 128 -4.96 1.52 11.57
CA GLN A 128 -4.56 2.84 12.05
C GLN A 128 -5.78 3.66 12.53
N ALA A 129 -6.88 3.63 11.79
CA ALA A 129 -8.11 4.30 12.18
C ALA A 129 -8.69 3.75 13.50
N ALA A 130 -8.64 2.43 13.68
CA ALA A 130 -9.08 1.77 14.91
C ALA A 130 -8.22 2.17 16.13
N LEU A 131 -6.88 2.12 15.98
CA LEU A 131 -5.94 2.52 17.02
C LEU A 131 -6.11 4.00 17.40
N HIS A 132 -6.26 4.89 16.41
CA HIS A 132 -6.48 6.31 16.67
C HIS A 132 -7.74 6.56 17.51
N LYS A 133 -8.85 5.87 17.18
CA LYS A 133 -10.10 5.94 17.95
C LYS A 133 -9.90 5.46 19.38
N GLN A 134 -9.14 4.38 19.58
CA GLN A 134 -8.85 3.83 20.91
C GLN A 134 -8.00 4.79 21.75
N VAL A 135 -6.91 5.33 21.19
CA VAL A 135 -6.05 6.32 21.87
C VAL A 135 -6.86 7.54 22.31
N LYS A 136 -7.76 8.05 21.45
CA LYS A 136 -8.63 9.18 21.80
C LYS A 136 -9.53 8.86 23.00
N LYS A 137 -10.13 7.66 23.04
CA LYS A 137 -10.97 7.21 24.14
C LYS A 137 -10.19 7.12 25.46
N LEU A 138 -8.99 6.55 25.43
CA LEU A 138 -8.16 6.39 26.63
C LEU A 138 -7.64 7.74 27.15
N LYS A 139 -7.27 8.67 26.25
CA LYS A 139 -6.88 10.03 26.65
C LYS A 139 -7.99 10.76 27.41
N LEU A 140 -9.24 10.67 26.93
CA LEU A 140 -10.40 11.22 27.64
C LEU A 140 -10.57 10.56 29.01
N ARG A 141 -10.53 9.21 29.06
CA ARG A 141 -10.67 8.48 30.31
C ARG A 141 -9.59 8.82 31.34
N ASN A 142 -8.33 8.98 30.90
CA ASN A 142 -7.23 9.39 31.78
C ASN A 142 -7.44 10.79 32.34
N LYS A 143 -7.94 11.72 31.52
CA LYS A 143 -8.28 13.07 31.98
C LYS A 143 -9.37 13.01 33.06
N ASP A 144 -10.46 12.30 32.80
CA ASP A 144 -11.56 12.16 33.76
C ASP A 144 -11.10 11.52 35.09
N LEU A 145 -10.25 10.49 35.01
CA LEU A 145 -9.68 9.83 36.18
C LEU A 145 -8.74 10.74 36.96
N GLN A 146 -7.93 11.55 36.29
CA GLN A 146 -7.07 12.54 36.96
C GLN A 146 -7.90 13.61 37.69
N GLU A 147 -8.95 14.13 37.05
CA GLU A 147 -9.86 15.09 37.68
C GLU A 147 -10.53 14.47 38.91
N THR A 148 -11.06 13.26 38.77
CA THR A 148 -11.69 12.51 39.88
C THR A 148 -10.71 12.28 41.03
N LEU A 149 -9.47 11.87 40.72
CA LEU A 149 -8.42 11.65 41.72
C LEU A 149 -8.10 12.93 42.50
N THR A 150 -7.97 14.07 41.80
CA THR A 150 -7.71 15.36 42.47
C THR A 150 -8.82 15.76 43.42
N THR A 151 -10.09 15.62 42.99
CA THR A 151 -11.25 15.93 43.84
C THR A 151 -11.31 15.04 45.08
N GLU A 152 -11.06 13.73 44.94
CA GLU A 152 -11.07 12.82 46.09
C GLU A 152 -9.87 13.03 47.04
N GLN A 153 -8.70 13.42 46.52
CA GLN A 153 -7.56 13.81 47.36
C GLN A 153 -7.86 15.07 48.18
N GLU A 154 -8.53 16.06 47.60
CA GLU A 154 -8.98 17.26 48.30
C GLU A 154 -10.01 16.91 49.38
N ARG A 155 -11.04 16.13 49.02
CA ARG A 155 -12.07 15.65 49.95
C ARG A 155 -11.45 14.88 51.13
N ARG A 156 -10.44 14.05 50.88
CA ARG A 156 -9.70 13.35 51.95
C ARG A 156 -9.02 14.33 52.90
N ARG A 157 -8.28 15.33 52.37
CA ARG A 157 -7.60 16.34 53.20
C ARG A 157 -8.57 17.13 54.06
N GLU A 158 -9.72 17.51 53.51
CA GLU A 158 -10.77 18.20 54.26
C GLU A 158 -11.32 17.34 55.41
N MET A 159 -11.53 16.05 55.15
CA MET A 159 -12.04 15.13 56.17
C MET A 159 -11.01 14.83 57.25
N GLU A 160 -9.72 14.70 56.89
CA GLU A 160 -8.62 14.58 57.85
C GLU A 160 -8.52 15.83 58.73
N ALA A 161 -8.57 17.03 58.14
CA ALA A 161 -8.56 18.27 58.90
C ALA A 161 -9.75 18.40 59.86
N ARG A 162 -10.96 17.98 59.44
CA ARG A 162 -12.14 17.95 60.31
C ARG A 162 -12.00 16.93 61.44
N SER A 163 -11.42 15.76 61.16
CA SER A 163 -11.14 14.75 62.19
C SER A 163 -10.15 15.28 63.23
N ASP A 164 -9.07 15.93 62.79
CA ASP A 164 -8.06 16.51 63.67
C ASP A 164 -8.62 17.64 64.54
N ASP A 165 -9.43 18.54 63.96
CA ASP A 165 -10.08 19.62 64.69
C ASP A 165 -11.04 19.08 65.76
N LEU A 166 -11.85 18.07 65.41
CA LEU A 166 -12.72 17.40 66.36
C LEU A 166 -11.94 16.69 67.47
N GLN A 167 -10.82 16.04 67.14
CA GLN A 167 -9.95 15.39 68.11
C GLN A 167 -9.27 16.41 69.05
N THR A 168 -8.99 17.62 68.57
CA THR A 168 -8.47 18.73 69.36
C THR A 168 -9.55 19.30 70.30
N GLN A 169 -10.80 19.41 69.84
CA GLN A 169 -11.95 19.82 70.67
C GLN A 169 -12.23 18.78 71.78
N LEU A 170 -12.17 17.50 71.44
CA LEU A 170 -12.28 16.33 72.33
C LEU A 170 -11.25 16.27 73.47
N THR A 171 -10.04 16.78 73.22
CA THR A 171 -8.95 16.80 74.21
C THR A 171 -9.04 18.00 75.16
N GLY A 172 -9.83 19.02 74.83
CA GLY A 172 -9.99 20.26 75.62
C GLY A 172 -11.18 20.31 76.58
N SER A 173 -12.20 19.46 76.45
CA SER A 173 -13.43 19.52 77.25
C SER A 173 -13.78 18.17 77.92
N PRO A 174 -14.03 18.12 79.25
CA PRO A 174 -14.47 16.90 79.94
C PRO A 174 -15.97 16.60 79.81
N GLU A 175 -16.83 17.56 79.45
CA GLU A 175 -18.29 17.48 79.69
C GLU A 175 -19.18 17.16 78.47
N GLU A 176 -18.66 17.06 77.24
CA GLU A 176 -19.46 16.70 76.04
C GLU A 176 -19.25 15.25 75.55
N LYS A 177 -18.71 14.39 76.43
CA LYS A 177 -17.83 13.27 76.02
C LYS A 177 -18.45 11.92 75.65
N SER A 178 -19.70 11.61 76.00
CA SER A 178 -20.06 10.19 76.12
C SER A 178 -20.83 9.55 74.95
N GLU A 179 -21.53 10.32 74.10
CA GLU A 179 -22.40 9.70 73.08
C GLU A 179 -22.26 10.28 71.65
N LEU A 180 -21.84 11.54 71.51
CA LEU A 180 -21.66 12.20 70.21
C LEU A 180 -20.24 12.03 69.62
N GLU A 181 -19.22 11.83 70.46
CA GLU A 181 -17.83 11.87 70.03
C GLU A 181 -17.28 10.52 69.54
N THR A 182 -17.72 9.40 70.11
CA THR A 182 -17.23 8.07 69.66
C THR A 182 -17.83 7.68 68.32
N SER A 183 -19.12 7.95 68.09
CA SER A 183 -19.80 7.63 66.83
C SER A 183 -19.34 8.53 65.68
N ARG A 184 -19.14 9.85 65.92
CA ARG A 184 -18.78 10.78 64.85
C ARG A 184 -17.32 10.64 64.43
N VAL A 185 -16.40 10.45 65.39
CA VAL A 185 -14.99 10.15 65.07
C VAL A 185 -14.87 8.81 64.35
N GLN A 186 -15.66 7.80 64.75
CA GLN A 186 -15.66 6.52 64.06
C GLN A 186 -16.25 6.62 62.65
N GLU A 187 -17.33 7.37 62.43
CA GLU A 187 -17.84 7.67 61.08
C GLU A 187 -16.78 8.38 60.21
N TYR A 188 -16.06 9.37 60.75
CA TYR A 188 -14.98 10.03 60.00
C TYR A 188 -13.85 9.06 59.66
N ARG A 189 -13.48 8.19 60.60
CA ARG A 189 -12.45 7.16 60.37
C ARG A 189 -12.90 6.16 59.30
N ASP A 190 -14.16 5.74 59.33
CA ASP A 190 -14.73 4.82 58.33
C ASP A 190 -14.76 5.47 56.94
N VAL A 191 -15.14 6.76 56.85
CA VAL A 191 -15.10 7.50 55.58
C VAL A 191 -13.67 7.68 55.08
N VAL A 192 -12.69 7.96 55.96
CA VAL A 192 -11.28 8.05 55.55
C VAL A 192 -10.77 6.71 55.02
N SER A 193 -11.11 5.58 55.66
CA SER A 193 -10.76 4.25 55.16
C SER A 193 -11.41 3.93 53.80
N GLN A 194 -12.67 4.30 53.61
CA GLN A 194 -13.34 4.16 52.30
C GLN A 194 -12.68 5.03 51.22
N LEU A 195 -12.31 6.27 51.55
CA LEU A 195 -11.60 7.16 50.63
C LEU A 195 -10.21 6.61 50.26
N GLN A 196 -9.46 6.06 51.23
CA GLN A 196 -8.18 5.40 50.97
C GLN A 196 -8.33 4.24 49.99
N TYR A 197 -9.33 3.37 50.21
CA TYR A 197 -9.61 2.26 49.30
C TYR A 197 -9.96 2.76 47.88
N THR A 198 -10.79 3.80 47.78
CA THR A 198 -11.19 4.37 46.48
C THR A 198 -9.99 4.98 45.75
N VAL A 199 -9.10 5.68 46.46
CA VAL A 199 -7.87 6.23 45.89
C VAL A 199 -6.94 5.13 45.38
N GLU A 200 -6.75 4.05 46.15
CA GLU A 200 -5.93 2.90 45.71
C GLU A 200 -6.50 2.24 44.44
N GLN A 201 -7.83 2.10 44.34
CA GLN A 201 -8.48 1.59 43.13
C GLN A 201 -8.25 2.50 41.92
N LEU A 202 -8.41 3.82 42.10
CA LEU A 202 -8.19 4.80 41.03
C LEU A 202 -6.72 4.82 40.58
N GLU A 203 -5.76 4.73 41.51
CA GLU A 203 -4.34 4.63 41.18
C GLU A 203 -4.00 3.35 40.41
N SER A 204 -4.62 2.23 40.80
CA SER A 204 -4.49 0.95 40.08
C SER A 204 -5.02 1.05 38.65
N ASP A 205 -6.22 1.62 38.47
CA ASP A 205 -6.83 1.85 37.17
C ASP A 205 -5.96 2.78 36.30
N LEU A 206 -5.40 3.83 36.89
CA LEU A 206 -4.54 4.78 36.19
C LEU A 206 -3.23 4.11 35.72
N ARG A 207 -2.64 3.23 36.54
CA ARG A 207 -1.46 2.43 36.13
C ARG A 207 -1.79 1.48 34.98
N LEU A 208 -2.96 0.84 35.00
CA LEU A 208 -3.40 -0.06 33.92
C LEU A 208 -3.62 0.73 32.61
N GLN A 209 -4.27 1.89 32.69
CA GLN A 209 -4.47 2.79 31.55
C GLN A 209 -3.15 3.32 30.99
N HIS A 210 -2.18 3.62 31.85
CA HIS A 210 -0.85 4.01 31.42
C HIS A 210 -0.17 2.91 30.60
N LYS A 211 -0.17 1.67 31.11
CA LYS A 211 0.36 0.50 30.37
C LYS A 211 -0.34 0.27 29.03
N GLN A 212 -1.67 0.43 28.98
CA GLN A 212 -2.40 0.36 27.70
C GLN A 212 -1.99 1.46 26.73
N THR A 213 -1.74 2.68 27.23
CA THR A 213 -1.30 3.80 26.40
C THR A 213 0.10 3.56 25.84
N GLU A 214 1.03 3.05 26.66
CA GLU A 214 2.37 2.65 26.22
C GLU A 214 2.32 1.52 25.18
N TRP A 215 1.47 0.52 25.39
CA TRP A 215 1.26 -0.57 24.44
C TRP A 215 0.76 -0.04 23.08
N LEU A 216 -0.23 0.86 23.09
CA LEU A 216 -0.72 1.48 21.85
C LEU A 216 0.32 2.39 21.18
N ALA A 217 1.16 3.08 21.95
CA ALA A 217 2.23 3.89 21.40
C ALA A 217 3.24 3.02 20.64
N ARG A 218 3.65 1.88 21.21
CA ARG A 218 4.52 0.91 20.52
C ARG A 218 3.86 0.37 19.26
N HIS A 219 2.59 -0.02 19.33
CA HIS A 219 1.87 -0.51 18.15
C HIS A 219 1.70 0.56 17.06
N LYS A 220 1.61 1.83 17.42
CA LYS A 220 1.62 2.94 16.46
C LYS A 220 2.98 3.01 15.75
N ASP A 221 4.08 2.92 16.49
CA ASP A 221 5.43 2.98 15.92
C ASP A 221 5.70 1.76 15.00
N ASP A 222 5.24 0.57 15.40
CA ASP A 222 5.31 -0.65 14.56
C ASP A 222 4.50 -0.49 13.27
N ALA A 223 3.29 0.08 13.35
CA ALA A 223 2.46 0.36 12.17
C ALA A 223 3.10 1.40 11.24
N GLU A 224 3.74 2.45 11.79
CA GLU A 224 4.49 3.44 11.01
C GLU A 224 5.69 2.79 10.29
N ALA A 225 6.41 1.90 10.96
CA ALA A 225 7.50 1.14 10.34
C ALA A 225 7.00 0.21 9.22
N GLN A 226 5.84 -0.45 9.42
CA GLN A 226 5.24 -1.31 8.41
C GLN A 226 4.77 -0.50 7.19
N ALA A 227 4.19 0.69 7.39
CA ALA A 227 3.81 1.59 6.31
C ALA A 227 5.03 2.03 5.48
N ALA A 228 6.13 2.41 6.13
CA ALA A 228 7.38 2.75 5.45
C ALA A 228 7.96 1.58 4.63
N ALA A 229 7.87 0.36 5.14
CA ALA A 229 8.29 -0.84 4.43
C ALA A 229 7.42 -1.12 3.19
N LEU A 230 6.10 -0.91 3.29
CA LEU A 230 5.17 -1.04 2.16
C LEU A 230 5.44 0.02 1.09
N GLU A 231 5.68 1.27 1.50
CA GLU A 231 6.04 2.35 0.56
C GLU A 231 7.33 2.02 -0.20
N GLN A 232 8.32 1.45 0.49
CA GLN A 232 9.54 0.96 -0.16
C GLN A 232 9.24 -0.16 -1.16
N GLN A 233 8.36 -1.10 -0.83
CA GLN A 233 7.96 -2.18 -1.75
C GLN A 233 7.20 -1.64 -2.97
N VAL A 234 6.34 -0.64 -2.80
CA VAL A 234 5.65 0.03 -3.92
C VAL A 234 6.65 0.73 -4.84
N ASN A 235 7.63 1.44 -4.28
CA ASN A 235 8.68 2.09 -5.07
C ASN A 235 9.51 1.05 -5.85
N GLN A 236 9.88 -0.07 -5.22
CA GLN A 236 10.57 -1.17 -5.89
C GLN A 236 9.73 -1.77 -7.02
N ALA A 237 8.44 -2.03 -6.77
CA ALA A 237 7.53 -2.55 -7.80
C ALA A 237 7.38 -1.57 -8.97
N THR A 238 7.36 -0.26 -8.69
CA THR A 238 7.30 0.79 -9.71
C THR A 238 8.57 0.81 -10.56
N GLU A 239 9.75 0.67 -9.93
CA GLU A 239 11.02 0.55 -10.67
C GLU A 239 11.08 -0.73 -11.52
N GLU A 240 10.55 -1.84 -11.02
CA GLU A 240 10.43 -3.10 -11.77
C GLU A 240 9.50 -2.94 -12.98
N GLU A 241 8.36 -2.26 -12.81
CA GLU A 241 7.41 -1.95 -13.88
C GLU A 241 8.04 -1.05 -14.95
N VAL A 242 8.77 0.00 -14.55
CA VAL A 242 9.50 0.86 -15.50
C VAL A 242 10.53 0.04 -16.29
N ARG A 243 11.31 -0.81 -15.63
CA ARG A 243 12.27 -1.70 -16.32
C ARG A 243 11.58 -2.67 -17.26
N PHE A 244 10.43 -3.20 -16.89
CA PHE A 244 9.64 -4.08 -17.74
C PHE A 244 9.12 -3.35 -18.99
N LEU A 245 8.63 -2.12 -18.84
CA LEU A 245 8.20 -1.27 -19.96
C LEU A 245 9.38 -0.90 -20.88
N GLU A 246 10.56 -0.62 -20.33
CA GLU A 246 11.79 -0.41 -21.11
C GLU A 246 12.19 -1.66 -21.90
N GLN A 247 12.09 -2.85 -21.28
CA GLN A 247 12.36 -4.12 -21.96
C GLN A 247 11.37 -4.39 -23.09
N LEU A 248 10.09 -4.11 -22.88
CA LEU A 248 9.06 -4.19 -23.93
C LEU A 248 9.37 -3.24 -25.08
N SER A 249 9.69 -1.98 -24.80
CA SER A 249 10.05 -1.00 -25.82
C SER A 249 11.29 -1.42 -26.63
N GLN A 250 12.31 -1.97 -25.96
CA GLN A 250 13.50 -2.51 -26.64
C GLN A 250 13.18 -3.74 -27.49
N GLN A 251 12.28 -4.61 -27.04
CA GLN A 251 11.79 -5.76 -27.82
C GLN A 251 11.06 -5.28 -29.07
N GLU A 252 10.16 -4.32 -28.93
CA GLU A 252 9.41 -3.73 -30.04
C GLU A 252 10.36 -3.12 -31.08
N ALA A 253 11.39 -2.38 -30.63
CA ALA A 253 12.40 -1.82 -31.51
C ALA A 253 13.23 -2.90 -32.24
N ARG A 254 13.62 -3.98 -31.56
CA ARG A 254 14.33 -5.11 -32.20
C ARG A 254 13.47 -5.82 -33.24
N ILE A 255 12.18 -6.00 -32.94
CA ILE A 255 11.22 -6.55 -33.90
C ILE A 255 11.10 -5.63 -35.11
N GLU A 256 11.16 -4.30 -34.93
CA GLU A 256 11.19 -3.35 -36.05
C GLU A 256 12.48 -3.42 -36.88
N GLU A 257 13.64 -3.65 -36.26
CA GLU A 257 14.93 -3.77 -36.96
C GLU A 257 15.06 -5.07 -37.79
N LEU A 258 14.39 -6.15 -37.37
CA LEU A 258 14.38 -7.44 -38.07
C LEU A 258 13.31 -7.53 -39.18
N GLN A 259 12.38 -6.56 -39.24
CA GLN A 259 11.24 -6.51 -40.19
C GLN A 259 11.46 -5.59 -41.39
#